data_AF-A0A378IGM4-F1
#
_entry.id   AF-A0A378IGM4-F1
#
_cell.length_a   1.000
_cell.length_b   1.000
_cell.length_c   1.000
_cell.angle_alpha   90.00
_cell.angle_beta   90.00
_cell.angle_gamma   90.00
#
_symmetry.space_group_name_H-M   'P 1'
#
loop_
_entity.id
_entity.type
_entity.pdbx_description
1 polymer ?
#
loop_
_entity_poly.entity_id
_entity_poly.type
_entity_poly.pdbx_seq_one_letter_code
_entity_poly.pdbx_strand_id
1 'polypeptide(L)'
;MKFKDLTSEDLMKKIRILKKDITCYPMWGTIFLSITPNQNKVIPLEGEYKPNKNFAGTLSEYHHNQRNNRNFVQIAEQKLRRNNFYGEYYDNNEASLKAHLNLNNIGELDEKVVLGLIKLLIDEAESDTNGVKFHFKIIQPSAQANNRFKNTDQITIYFDKYSSLGDIVCLSQKIESYLSNRIPKNTIELGPKDSFGFNSFVSARFDTNKLLAEYCEYPFFDLELQKFFGRYTINELSHLPIGALEAVFNKIITSDQIINLGNRENKALNEQDSQFVQQQFDTMVNNTMYYLLSADTNNSVKIEQKKEIEQINLMKQKIYNLALDFSSCKSEVEIHDQLEEKKLELSHYAQSLVDLQETSGKVDSKIYNTIQEVITQKMLQLQKAAQNSIKNLGKANYLDEDGEPQPLNPQAVKDFEYLLRRIKDKADKLTDPSPLGVEKKQSLSSLYLELDNEFRQYKSGATNFDNFKINCTIAIMNVRPTLEKHRDGGWKEFFVNLLKTIASLGTIPLYNYYNSQRTCFFSPVKTDSINKVEQIESAINDFQEEADQLPKCGF
;
A
#
# COMPACT_ATOMS: atom_id res chain seq x y z
N MET A 1 -29.27 36.22 39.48
CA MET A 1 -28.16 35.38 39.96
C MET A 1 -27.19 35.21 38.80
N LYS A 2 -25.88 35.19 39.05
CA LYS A 2 -24.90 34.93 37.99
C LYS A 2 -24.64 33.43 37.85
N PHE A 3 -24.10 33.01 36.71
CA PHE A 3 -23.80 31.60 36.48
C PHE A 3 -22.84 31.03 37.53
N LYS A 4 -21.83 31.81 37.95
CA LYS A 4 -20.86 31.41 38.99
C LYS A 4 -21.49 31.15 40.37
N ASP A 5 -22.68 31.70 40.61
CA ASP A 5 -23.38 31.57 41.90
C ASP A 5 -24.22 30.28 41.97
N LEU A 6 -24.38 29.57 40.85
CA LEU A 6 -25.09 28.29 40.80
C LEU A 6 -24.22 27.15 41.36
N THR A 7 -24.87 26.19 42.02
CA THR A 7 -24.28 24.87 42.19
C THR A 7 -24.57 23.99 40.98
N SER A 8 -23.79 22.92 40.77
CA SER A 8 -24.08 21.93 39.73
C SER A 8 -25.46 21.28 39.92
N GLU A 9 -25.87 21.05 41.17
CA GLU A 9 -27.18 20.50 41.52
C GLU A 9 -28.32 21.47 41.17
N ASP A 10 -28.15 22.75 41.48
CA ASP A 10 -29.13 23.79 41.12
C ASP A 10 -29.28 23.92 39.61
N LEU A 11 -28.16 23.91 38.88
CA LEU A 11 -28.18 23.96 37.41
C LEU A 11 -28.91 22.74 36.83
N MET A 12 -28.59 21.52 37.27
CA MET A 12 -29.28 20.31 36.82
C MET A 12 -30.78 20.35 37.12
N LYS A 13 -31.16 20.80 38.33
CA LYS A 13 -32.58 20.95 38.72
C LYS A 13 -33.29 21.94 37.82
N LYS A 14 -32.68 23.09 37.54
CA LYS A 14 -33.23 24.12 36.64
C LYS A 14 -33.36 23.61 35.21
N ILE A 15 -32.39 22.85 34.69
CA ILE A 15 -32.45 22.24 33.35
C ILE A 15 -33.61 21.24 33.25
N ARG A 16 -33.80 20.37 34.25
CA ARG A 16 -34.91 19.41 34.28
C ARG A 16 -36.30 20.07 34.36
N ILE A 17 -36.37 21.32 34.83
CA ILE A 17 -37.61 22.11 34.81
C ILE A 17 -37.89 22.66 33.40
N LEU A 18 -36.86 22.88 32.56
CA LEU A 18 -37.07 23.39 31.20
C LEU A 18 -37.87 22.41 30.33
N LYS A 19 -37.71 21.10 30.54
CA LYS A 19 -38.48 20.04 29.85
C LYS A 19 -38.43 18.71 30.61
N LYS A 20 -39.55 17.99 30.64
CA LYS A 20 -39.79 16.82 31.50
C LYS A 20 -38.91 15.60 31.19
N ASP A 21 -38.46 15.45 29.94
CA ASP A 21 -37.78 14.24 29.44
C ASP A 21 -36.29 14.45 29.10
N ILE A 22 -35.69 15.56 29.57
CA ILE A 22 -34.25 15.80 29.39
C ILE A 22 -33.46 14.96 30.38
N THR A 23 -32.48 14.22 29.87
CA THR A 23 -31.46 13.61 30.71
C THR A 23 -30.32 14.60 30.95
N CYS A 24 -30.01 14.88 32.22
CA CYS A 24 -28.88 15.73 32.59
C CYS A 24 -28.15 15.16 33.80
N TYR A 25 -26.82 14.95 33.68
CA TYR A 25 -25.99 14.31 34.69
C TYR A 25 -24.53 14.78 34.59
N PRO A 26 -23.76 14.74 35.70
CA PRO A 26 -22.34 15.05 35.68
C PRO A 26 -21.55 13.96 34.94
N MET A 27 -20.61 14.38 34.09
CA MET A 27 -19.68 13.46 33.43
C MET A 27 -18.53 13.12 34.39
N TRP A 28 -18.43 11.85 34.80
CA TRP A 28 -17.45 11.39 35.79
C TRP A 28 -16.01 11.71 35.38
N GLY A 29 -15.20 12.21 36.33
CA GLY A 29 -13.81 12.59 36.08
C GLY A 29 -13.63 13.84 35.22
N THR A 30 -14.69 14.60 34.95
CA THR A 30 -14.63 15.82 34.12
C THR A 30 -15.35 16.99 34.79
N ILE A 31 -15.17 18.19 34.22
CA ILE A 31 -15.83 19.41 34.67
C ILE A 31 -17.19 19.66 33.99
N PHE A 32 -17.76 18.68 33.29
CA PHE A 32 -18.94 18.89 32.45
C PHE A 32 -20.20 18.26 33.03
N LEU A 33 -21.34 18.85 32.68
CA LEU A 33 -22.66 18.24 32.75
C LEU A 33 -23.07 17.84 31.33
N SER A 34 -23.40 16.57 31.13
CA SER A 34 -24.01 16.09 29.88
C SER A 34 -25.49 16.44 29.86
N ILE A 35 -26.00 16.87 28.72
CA ILE A 35 -27.40 17.19 28.47
C ILE A 35 -27.82 16.46 27.20
N THR A 36 -28.72 15.50 27.35
CA THR A 36 -29.26 14.69 26.26
C THR A 36 -30.76 14.99 26.12
N PRO A 37 -31.15 15.78 25.09
CA PRO A 37 -32.55 15.99 24.72
C PRO A 37 -33.20 14.69 24.27
N ASN A 38 -34.53 14.71 24.08
CA ASN A 38 -35.29 13.57 23.57
C ASN A 38 -34.73 13.08 22.22
N GLN A 39 -34.36 11.81 22.16
CA GLN A 39 -33.70 11.20 21.00
C GLN A 39 -34.66 10.64 19.95
N ASN A 40 -35.98 10.76 20.14
CA ASN A 40 -37.00 10.22 19.23
C ASN A 40 -37.19 11.02 17.93
N LYS A 41 -36.47 12.13 17.78
CA LYS A 41 -36.49 12.93 16.56
C LYS A 41 -36.09 12.11 15.34
N VAL A 42 -36.90 12.24 14.29
CA VAL A 42 -36.63 11.67 12.96
C VAL A 42 -35.94 12.73 12.11
N ILE A 43 -34.77 12.40 11.58
CA ILE A 43 -34.03 13.29 10.67
C ILE A 43 -34.36 12.89 9.22
N PRO A 44 -34.75 13.83 8.34
CA PRO A 44 -35.03 13.51 6.94
C PRO A 44 -33.88 12.79 6.24
N LEU A 45 -32.65 13.30 6.43
CA LEU A 45 -31.44 12.69 5.86
C LEU A 45 -31.11 11.32 6.48
N GLU A 46 -31.51 11.03 7.72
CA GLU A 46 -31.39 9.65 8.23
C GLU A 46 -32.28 8.70 7.40
N GLY A 47 -33.48 9.12 7.01
CA GLY A 47 -34.36 8.33 6.15
C GLY A 47 -33.79 8.09 4.75
N GLU A 48 -33.09 9.07 4.19
CA GLU A 48 -32.47 8.96 2.87
C GLU A 48 -31.21 8.07 2.87
N TYR A 49 -30.33 8.25 3.85
CA TYR A 49 -29.04 7.56 3.94
C TYR A 49 -29.09 6.27 4.79
N LYS A 50 -30.21 6.00 5.47
CA LYS A 50 -30.49 4.77 6.23
C LYS A 50 -31.99 4.41 6.11
N PRO A 51 -32.47 4.09 4.90
CA PRO A 51 -33.89 3.82 4.65
C PRO A 51 -34.41 2.60 5.44
N ASN A 52 -33.55 1.62 5.70
CA ASN A 52 -33.86 0.49 6.54
C ASN A 52 -33.15 0.60 7.89
N LYS A 53 -33.95 0.82 8.94
CA LYS A 53 -33.45 1.02 10.32
C LYS A 53 -32.67 -0.18 10.89
N ASN A 54 -32.85 -1.37 10.32
CA ASN A 54 -32.16 -2.60 10.73
C ASN A 54 -30.73 -2.72 10.15
N PHE A 55 -30.35 -1.87 9.20
CA PHE A 55 -29.02 -1.88 8.59
C PHE A 55 -28.20 -0.65 8.99
N ALA A 56 -26.89 -0.70 8.77
CA ALA A 56 -25.94 0.32 9.23
C ALA A 56 -26.15 1.70 8.57
N GLY A 57 -26.77 1.76 7.39
CA GLY A 57 -26.91 2.97 6.58
C GLY A 57 -25.62 3.31 5.83
N THR A 58 -25.74 4.07 4.74
CA THR A 58 -24.67 4.33 3.76
C THR A 58 -23.42 4.95 4.40
N LEU A 59 -23.57 5.91 5.32
CA LEU A 59 -22.42 6.52 6.01
C LEU A 59 -21.67 5.50 6.86
N SER A 60 -22.38 4.70 7.67
CA SER A 60 -21.73 3.68 8.50
C SER A 60 -21.06 2.60 7.66
N GLU A 61 -21.72 2.17 6.58
CA GLU A 61 -21.21 1.16 5.66
C GLU A 61 -19.95 1.65 4.95
N TYR A 62 -19.94 2.90 4.48
CA TYR A 62 -18.74 3.54 3.95
C TYR A 62 -17.57 3.45 4.93
N HIS A 63 -17.73 3.90 6.18
CA HIS A 63 -16.64 3.86 7.16
C HIS A 63 -16.21 2.43 7.50
N HIS A 64 -17.16 1.50 7.60
CA HIS A 64 -16.87 0.09 7.82
C HIS A 64 -16.03 -0.49 6.68
N ASN A 65 -16.40 -0.21 5.43
CA ASN A 65 -15.68 -0.67 4.24
C ASN A 65 -14.26 -0.07 4.18
N GLN A 66 -14.11 1.23 4.46
CA GLN A 66 -12.80 1.86 4.47
C GLN A 66 -11.91 1.32 5.61
N ARG A 67 -12.45 1.11 6.81
CA ARG A 67 -11.71 0.55 7.96
C ARG A 67 -11.27 -0.91 7.73
N ASN A 68 -12.06 -1.68 6.99
CA ASN A 68 -11.70 -3.04 6.59
C ASN A 68 -10.64 -3.11 5.48
N ASN A 69 -10.38 -2.00 4.78
CA ASN A 69 -9.33 -1.92 3.77
C ASN A 69 -7.97 -1.65 4.43
N ARG A 70 -7.23 -2.73 4.70
CA ARG A 70 -5.91 -2.67 5.37
C ARG A 70 -4.91 -1.73 4.70
N ASN A 71 -4.91 -1.66 3.37
CA ASN A 71 -4.00 -0.78 2.64
C ASN A 71 -4.36 0.69 2.87
N PHE A 72 -5.65 1.02 2.82
CA PHE A 72 -6.16 2.37 3.10
C PHE A 72 -5.81 2.82 4.52
N VAL A 73 -6.03 1.95 5.51
CA VAL A 73 -5.66 2.19 6.90
C VAL A 73 -4.15 2.45 7.02
N GLN A 74 -3.31 1.59 6.42
CA GLN A 74 -1.86 1.77 6.46
C GLN A 74 -1.39 3.09 5.85
N ILE A 75 -1.95 3.49 4.69
CA ILE A 75 -1.60 4.74 4.03
C ILE A 75 -1.97 5.93 4.91
N ALA A 76 -3.20 5.93 5.47
CA ALA A 76 -3.68 6.99 6.34
C ALA A 76 -2.81 7.10 7.61
N GLU A 77 -2.53 5.99 8.29
CA GLU A 77 -1.66 5.96 9.47
C GLU A 77 -0.26 6.51 9.17
N GLN A 78 0.35 6.06 8.07
CA GLN A 78 1.68 6.51 7.69
C GLN A 78 1.69 8.01 7.37
N LYS A 79 0.69 8.51 6.64
CA LYS A 79 0.62 9.94 6.31
C LYS A 79 0.42 10.79 7.56
N LEU A 80 -0.51 10.41 8.44
CA LEU A 80 -0.79 11.16 9.67
C LEU A 80 0.45 11.20 10.58
N ARG A 81 1.12 10.07 10.79
CA ARG A 81 2.36 10.01 11.59
C ARG A 81 3.49 10.84 11.00
N ARG A 82 3.70 10.78 9.67
CA ARG A 82 4.69 11.63 8.97
C ARG A 82 4.41 13.13 9.14
N ASN A 83 3.15 13.50 9.31
CA ASN A 83 2.71 14.88 9.55
C ASN A 83 2.52 15.22 11.05
N ASN A 84 3.02 14.37 11.96
CA ASN A 84 2.96 14.54 13.41
C ASN A 84 1.54 14.58 14.02
N PHE A 85 0.59 13.87 13.40
CA PHE A 85 -0.70 13.59 14.00
C PHE A 85 -0.64 12.23 14.70
N TYR A 86 -0.74 12.28 16.04
CA TYR A 86 -0.81 11.13 16.91
C TYR A 86 -2.17 11.16 17.62
N GLY A 87 -3.09 10.32 17.15
CA GLY A 87 -4.43 10.21 17.71
C GLY A 87 -4.50 9.27 18.90
N GLU A 88 -5.52 9.48 19.74
CA GLU A 88 -5.89 8.57 20.82
C GLU A 88 -7.09 7.74 20.39
N TYR A 89 -7.15 6.45 20.76
CA TYR A 89 -8.29 5.61 20.38
C TYR A 89 -9.62 6.21 20.87
N TYR A 90 -10.54 6.44 19.94
CA TYR A 90 -11.84 7.02 20.18
C TYR A 90 -12.84 6.58 19.08
N ASP A 91 -13.60 5.52 19.37
CA ASP A 91 -14.65 5.03 18.47
C ASP A 91 -16.02 5.46 19.00
N ASN A 92 -16.71 6.30 18.24
CA ASN A 92 -18.02 6.82 18.59
C ASN A 92 -18.91 6.94 17.33
N ASN A 93 -20.23 7.02 17.54
CA ASN A 93 -21.23 7.13 16.47
C ASN A 93 -21.59 8.57 16.07
N GLU A 94 -21.07 9.57 16.77
CA GLU A 94 -21.30 10.99 16.50
C GLU A 94 -20.55 11.42 15.22
N ALA A 95 -20.92 12.56 14.66
CA ALA A 95 -20.14 13.18 13.59
C ALA A 95 -18.77 13.64 14.10
N SER A 96 -17.77 13.63 13.23
CA SER A 96 -16.42 14.11 13.53
C SER A 96 -16.31 15.63 13.67
N LEU A 97 -17.22 16.38 13.04
CA LEU A 97 -17.31 17.83 13.21
C LEU A 97 -18.23 18.16 14.38
N LYS A 98 -17.73 18.96 15.32
CA LYS A 98 -18.49 19.45 16.49
C LYS A 98 -18.40 20.96 16.61
N ALA A 99 -19.34 21.55 17.33
CA ALA A 99 -19.37 22.98 17.60
C ALA A 99 -19.05 23.28 19.08
N HIS A 100 -18.40 24.42 19.32
CA HIS A 100 -18.15 24.97 20.64
C HIS A 100 -18.77 26.35 20.74
N LEU A 101 -19.33 26.68 21.90
CA LEU A 101 -19.79 28.03 22.18
C LEU A 101 -18.79 28.71 23.10
N ASN A 102 -18.33 29.89 22.66
CA ASN A 102 -17.35 30.71 23.33
C ASN A 102 -18.05 31.92 23.94
N LEU A 103 -18.19 31.90 25.26
CA LEU A 103 -18.84 32.95 26.04
C LEU A 103 -17.77 33.64 26.88
N ASN A 104 -17.45 34.91 26.60
CA ASN A 104 -16.49 35.64 27.41
C ASN A 104 -16.99 35.81 28.85
N ASN A 105 -16.20 35.29 29.79
CA ASN A 105 -16.47 35.34 31.22
C ASN A 105 -17.86 34.79 31.61
N ILE A 106 -18.13 33.54 31.22
CA ILE A 106 -19.41 32.85 31.49
C ILE A 106 -19.89 33.00 32.94
N GLY A 107 -18.97 33.05 33.91
CA GLY A 107 -19.27 33.19 35.33
C GLY A 107 -20.07 34.45 35.68
N GLU A 108 -19.89 35.54 34.93
CA GLU A 108 -20.58 36.82 35.16
C GLU A 108 -21.87 36.98 34.35
N LEU A 109 -22.22 36.00 33.51
CA LEU A 109 -23.48 36.02 32.77
C LEU A 109 -24.65 35.77 33.71
N ASP A 110 -25.78 36.41 33.42
CA ASP A 110 -27.04 36.13 34.14
C ASP A 110 -27.44 34.67 33.88
N GLU A 111 -27.79 33.94 34.95
CA GLU A 111 -28.23 32.55 34.83
C GLU A 111 -29.39 32.39 33.84
N LYS A 112 -30.27 33.38 33.70
CA LYS A 112 -31.42 33.33 32.80
C LYS A 112 -30.99 33.32 31.34
N VAL A 113 -29.90 34.00 31.01
CA VAL A 113 -29.33 34.00 29.66
C VAL A 113 -28.78 32.63 29.33
N VAL A 114 -28.01 32.04 30.25
CA VAL A 114 -27.43 30.69 30.07
C VAL A 114 -28.52 29.62 30.00
N LEU A 115 -29.51 29.66 30.89
CA LEU A 115 -30.65 28.74 30.87
C LEU A 115 -31.50 28.90 29.60
N GLY A 116 -31.70 30.12 29.11
CA GLY A 116 -32.42 30.35 27.86
C GLY A 116 -31.64 29.86 26.63
N LEU A 117 -30.31 29.93 26.65
CA LEU A 117 -29.46 29.31 25.62
C LEU A 117 -29.58 27.78 25.67
N ILE A 118 -29.49 27.18 26.86
CA ILE A 118 -29.70 25.74 27.05
C ILE A 118 -31.08 25.33 26.54
N LYS A 119 -32.12 26.11 26.86
CA LYS A 119 -33.49 25.88 26.36
C LYS A 119 -33.54 25.93 24.84
N LEU A 120 -32.93 26.95 24.21
CA LEU A 120 -32.86 27.06 22.76
C LEU A 120 -32.21 25.83 22.14
N LEU A 121 -31.08 25.35 22.70
CA LEU A 121 -30.42 24.14 22.22
C LEU A 121 -31.30 22.89 22.37
N ILE A 122 -32.02 22.73 23.48
CA ILE A 122 -32.97 21.62 23.67
C ILE A 122 -34.11 21.70 22.65
N ASP A 123 -34.70 22.88 22.48
CA ASP A 123 -35.82 23.07 21.56
C ASP A 123 -35.40 22.75 20.12
N GLU A 124 -34.21 23.20 19.69
CA GLU A 124 -33.69 22.92 18.35
C GLU A 124 -33.31 21.45 18.15
N ALA A 125 -32.73 20.79 19.17
CA ALA A 125 -32.41 19.36 19.12
C ALA A 125 -33.67 18.48 18.98
N GLU A 126 -34.81 18.94 19.50
CA GLU A 126 -36.08 18.21 19.48
C GLU A 126 -37.08 18.72 18.43
N SER A 127 -36.78 19.81 17.71
CA SER A 127 -37.69 20.40 16.74
C SER A 127 -37.84 19.53 15.49
N ASP A 128 -39.07 19.23 15.08
CA ASP A 128 -39.34 18.53 13.81
C ASP A 128 -39.17 19.43 12.57
N THR A 129 -38.89 20.73 12.76
CA THR A 129 -38.78 21.70 11.66
C THR A 129 -37.36 21.90 11.14
N ASN A 130 -36.38 21.17 11.68
CA ASN A 130 -34.99 21.23 11.25
C ASN A 130 -34.38 19.81 11.18
N GLY A 131 -33.34 19.64 10.38
CA GLY A 131 -32.60 18.39 10.18
C GLY A 131 -31.39 18.20 11.10
N VAL A 132 -31.30 18.88 12.25
CA VAL A 132 -30.21 18.64 13.22
C VAL A 132 -30.65 17.78 14.40
N LYS A 133 -29.84 16.78 14.75
CA LYS A 133 -29.99 16.01 15.98
C LYS A 133 -28.66 16.03 16.72
N PHE A 134 -28.70 16.36 17.99
CA PHE A 134 -27.49 16.48 18.77
C PHE A 134 -27.77 16.27 20.26
N HIS A 135 -26.69 16.01 20.98
CA HIS A 135 -26.63 16.24 22.41
C HIS A 135 -25.49 17.22 22.70
N PHE A 136 -25.42 17.73 23.91
CA PHE A 136 -24.39 18.71 24.25
C PHE A 136 -23.99 18.59 25.70
N LYS A 137 -22.86 19.22 26.03
CA LYS A 137 -22.41 19.34 27.41
C LYS A 137 -22.14 20.80 27.74
N ILE A 138 -22.27 21.16 29.00
CA ILE A 138 -21.90 22.48 29.54
C ILE A 138 -20.94 22.31 30.71
N ILE A 139 -20.02 23.25 30.91
CA ILE A 139 -19.19 23.24 32.11
C ILE A 139 -20.03 23.36 33.39
N GLN A 140 -19.53 22.78 34.47
CA GLN A 140 -20.07 23.00 35.80
C GLN A 140 -19.81 24.46 36.24
N PRO A 141 -20.73 25.09 36.98
CA PRO A 141 -20.54 26.46 37.49
C PRO A 141 -19.23 26.67 38.26
N SER A 142 -18.80 25.67 39.03
CA SER A 142 -17.54 25.68 39.78
C SER A 142 -16.29 25.80 38.89
N ALA A 143 -16.39 25.40 37.62
CA ALA A 143 -15.30 25.45 36.65
C ALA A 143 -15.22 26.76 35.86
N GLN A 144 -16.08 27.75 36.16
CA GLN A 144 -16.13 29.04 35.44
C GLN A 144 -14.81 29.81 35.40
N ALA A 145 -13.95 29.62 36.42
CA ALA A 145 -12.65 30.27 36.50
C ALA A 145 -11.52 29.49 35.82
N ASN A 146 -11.79 28.32 35.24
CA ASN A 146 -10.77 27.52 34.56
C ASN A 146 -10.18 28.30 33.37
N ASN A 147 -8.86 28.33 33.23
CA ASN A 147 -8.16 29.13 32.22
C ASN A 147 -8.66 28.90 30.78
N ARG A 148 -9.01 27.65 30.45
CA ARG A 148 -9.59 27.32 29.14
C ARG A 148 -11.06 27.74 29.07
N PHE A 149 -11.84 27.34 30.07
CA PHE A 149 -13.30 27.44 30.01
C PHE A 149 -13.90 28.76 30.51
N LYS A 150 -13.07 29.69 30.99
CA LYS A 150 -13.53 31.01 31.38
C LYS A 150 -14.09 31.79 30.19
N ASN A 151 -13.46 31.66 29.03
CA ASN A 151 -13.78 32.45 27.84
C ASN A 151 -14.14 31.63 26.59
N THR A 152 -13.85 30.33 26.57
CA THR A 152 -14.04 29.47 25.40
C THR A 152 -14.54 28.07 25.78
N ASP A 153 -15.05 27.30 24.81
CA ASP A 153 -15.41 25.88 24.95
C ASP A 153 -16.40 25.55 26.08
N GLN A 154 -17.26 26.49 26.50
CA GLN A 154 -18.12 26.25 27.66
C GLN A 154 -19.26 25.29 27.38
N ILE A 155 -19.75 25.30 26.14
CA ILE A 155 -20.71 24.33 25.64
C ILE A 155 -20.07 23.64 24.44
N THR A 156 -20.19 22.31 24.37
CA THR A 156 -19.81 21.51 23.19
C THR A 156 -21.05 20.79 22.66
N ILE A 157 -21.33 20.94 21.37
CA ILE A 157 -22.45 20.31 20.68
C ILE A 157 -21.93 19.16 19.82
N TYR A 158 -22.48 17.97 20.04
CA TYR A 158 -22.13 16.73 19.35
C TYR A 158 -23.28 16.31 18.43
N PHE A 159 -23.05 16.36 17.13
CA PHE A 159 -24.07 16.11 16.12
C PHE A 159 -24.19 14.62 15.80
N ASP A 160 -25.40 14.18 15.51
CA ASP A 160 -25.63 12.94 14.79
C ASP A 160 -25.08 13.07 13.37
N LYS A 161 -24.44 12.03 12.84
CA LYS A 161 -23.80 12.03 11.52
C LYS A 161 -24.76 12.27 10.35
N TYR A 162 -26.06 12.06 10.54
CA TYR A 162 -27.09 12.36 9.55
C TYR A 162 -27.62 13.80 9.65
N SER A 163 -27.13 14.61 10.59
CA SER A 163 -27.54 16.01 10.72
C SER A 163 -27.20 16.81 9.46
N SER A 164 -28.12 17.67 9.02
CA SER A 164 -27.91 18.52 7.85
C SER A 164 -26.88 19.63 8.13
N LEU A 165 -25.92 19.81 7.21
CA LEU A 165 -24.94 20.89 7.29
C LEU A 165 -25.59 22.27 7.22
N GLY A 166 -26.59 22.45 6.35
CA GLY A 166 -27.34 23.70 6.25
C GLY A 166 -28.03 24.07 7.57
N ASP A 167 -28.67 23.10 8.22
CA ASP A 167 -29.35 23.33 9.50
C ASP A 167 -28.38 23.56 10.67
N ILE A 168 -27.15 23.03 10.61
CA ILE A 168 -26.08 23.37 11.58
C ILE A 168 -25.69 24.84 11.45
N VAL A 169 -25.56 25.34 10.22
CA VAL A 169 -25.31 26.77 9.98
C VAL A 169 -26.48 27.60 10.50
N CYS A 170 -27.73 27.22 10.24
CA CYS A 170 -28.91 27.89 10.80
C CYS A 170 -28.93 27.88 12.33
N LEU A 171 -28.58 26.75 12.97
CA LEU A 171 -28.46 26.66 14.43
C LEU A 171 -27.44 27.68 14.95
N SER A 172 -26.28 27.79 14.29
CA SER A 172 -25.25 28.78 14.68
C SER A 172 -25.80 30.22 14.60
N GLN A 173 -26.58 30.55 13.57
CA GLN A 173 -27.20 31.86 13.40
C GLN A 173 -28.27 32.15 14.46
N LYS A 174 -29.04 31.14 14.87
CA LYS A 174 -30.00 31.26 15.99
C LYS A 174 -29.30 31.51 17.32
N ILE A 175 -28.16 30.84 17.55
CA ILE A 175 -27.32 31.05 18.74
C ILE A 175 -26.78 32.48 18.75
N GLU A 176 -26.20 32.96 17.64
CA GLU A 176 -25.75 34.34 17.50
C GLU A 176 -26.89 35.31 17.80
N SER A 177 -28.02 35.20 17.08
CA SER A 177 -29.18 36.09 17.27
C SER A 177 -29.70 36.14 18.72
N TYR A 178 -29.69 34.99 19.40
CA TYR A 178 -30.05 34.91 20.81
C TYR A 178 -29.05 35.67 21.70
N LEU A 179 -27.75 35.51 21.46
CA LEU A 179 -26.68 36.04 22.31
C LEU A 179 -26.36 37.52 22.06
N SER A 180 -26.29 37.98 20.80
CA SER A 180 -25.81 39.34 20.46
C SER A 180 -26.66 40.45 21.11
N ASN A 181 -27.92 40.17 21.44
CA ASN A 181 -28.84 41.11 22.09
C ASN A 181 -28.89 40.97 23.62
N ARG A 182 -28.19 40.00 24.20
CA ARG A 182 -28.32 39.61 25.62
C ARG A 182 -27.01 39.65 26.39
N ILE A 183 -25.87 39.61 25.71
CA ILE A 183 -24.55 39.67 26.32
C ILE A 183 -23.65 40.68 25.60
N PRO A 184 -22.59 41.18 26.26
CA PRO A 184 -21.60 42.02 25.60
C PRO A 184 -21.01 41.33 24.37
N LYS A 185 -20.53 42.15 23.42
CA LYS A 185 -19.85 41.65 22.21
C LYS A 185 -18.73 40.67 22.59
N ASN A 186 -18.71 39.52 21.92
CA ASN A 186 -17.64 38.55 22.09
C ASN A 186 -16.34 39.09 21.49
N THR A 187 -15.25 39.04 22.26
CA THR A 187 -13.90 39.44 21.86
C THR A 187 -12.97 38.24 21.67
N ILE A 188 -13.36 37.06 22.13
CA ILE A 188 -12.62 35.80 21.93
C ILE A 188 -13.55 34.80 21.24
N GLU A 189 -13.39 34.67 19.92
CA GLU A 189 -14.31 33.94 19.05
C GLU A 189 -13.94 32.46 18.87
N LEU A 190 -12.66 32.09 19.06
CA LEU A 190 -12.16 30.74 18.86
C LEU A 190 -11.62 30.14 20.16
N GLY A 191 -11.95 28.86 20.39
CA GLY A 191 -11.32 28.05 21.42
C GLY A 191 -9.85 27.78 21.12
N PRO A 192 -9.04 27.37 22.10
CA PRO A 192 -7.60 27.17 21.94
C PRO A 192 -7.22 26.07 20.95
N LYS A 193 -8.18 25.21 20.58
CA LYS A 193 -7.99 24.06 19.69
C LYS A 193 -8.77 24.20 18.37
N ASP A 194 -9.59 25.24 18.23
CA ASP A 194 -10.44 25.42 17.07
C ASP A 194 -9.75 26.34 16.08
N SER A 195 -9.81 26.01 14.79
CA SER A 195 -9.17 26.82 13.74
C SER A 195 -10.16 27.63 12.91
N PHE A 196 -11.47 27.44 13.09
CA PHE A 196 -12.51 28.24 12.44
C PHE A 196 -13.78 28.37 13.28
N GLY A 197 -14.63 29.31 12.90
CA GLY A 197 -15.96 29.46 13.48
C GLY A 197 -17.00 29.94 12.48
N PHE A 198 -18.26 29.68 12.81
CA PHE A 198 -19.41 30.08 12.02
C PHE A 198 -19.79 31.55 12.28
N ASN A 199 -19.57 32.04 13.49
CA ASN A 199 -19.89 33.41 13.91
C ASN A 199 -19.12 33.79 15.19
N SER A 200 -19.51 34.88 15.84
CA SER A 200 -18.77 35.44 16.97
C SER A 200 -18.83 34.55 18.22
N PHE A 201 -19.85 33.70 18.35
CA PHE A 201 -20.02 32.82 19.52
C PHE A 201 -19.79 31.34 19.23
N VAL A 202 -19.90 30.90 17.98
CA VAL A 202 -19.86 29.48 17.62
C VAL A 202 -18.62 29.18 16.79
N SER A 203 -17.66 28.48 17.41
CA SER A 203 -16.53 27.86 16.72
C SER A 203 -16.80 26.40 16.41
N ALA A 204 -16.00 25.80 15.53
CA ALA A 204 -16.15 24.40 15.16
C ALA A 204 -14.80 23.73 14.94
N ARG A 205 -14.79 22.41 15.07
CA ARG A 205 -13.59 21.59 14.95
C ARG A 205 -13.92 20.17 14.50
N PHE A 206 -13.14 19.68 13.55
CA PHE A 206 -13.11 18.29 13.14
C PHE A 206 -12.04 17.54 13.94
N ASP A 207 -12.46 16.61 14.80
CA ASP A 207 -11.55 16.02 15.80
C ASP A 207 -11.49 14.50 15.85
N THR A 208 -12.30 13.83 15.04
CA THR A 208 -12.41 12.38 15.06
C THR A 208 -12.12 11.84 13.66
N ASN A 209 -11.13 10.95 13.56
CA ASN A 209 -10.86 10.19 12.37
C ASN A 209 -11.61 8.85 12.43
N LYS A 210 -12.74 8.76 11.72
CA LYS A 210 -13.55 7.54 11.66
C LYS A 210 -12.84 6.39 10.96
N LEU A 211 -11.88 6.64 10.06
CA LEU A 211 -11.12 5.57 9.42
C LEU A 211 -10.29 4.81 10.44
N LEU A 212 -9.57 5.53 11.32
CA LEU A 212 -8.65 4.95 12.30
C LEU A 212 -9.26 4.73 13.69
N ALA A 213 -10.48 5.20 13.93
CA ALA A 213 -11.09 5.23 15.27
C ALA A 213 -10.25 6.05 16.26
N GLU A 214 -9.80 7.24 15.85
CA GLU A 214 -8.89 8.07 16.62
C GLU A 214 -9.44 9.48 16.84
N TYR A 215 -9.19 10.04 18.01
CA TYR A 215 -9.35 11.45 18.33
C TYR A 215 -8.02 12.18 18.12
N CYS A 216 -8.02 13.28 17.35
CA CYS A 216 -6.90 14.20 17.19
C CYS A 216 -7.40 15.55 16.67
N GLU A 217 -6.64 16.62 16.85
CA GLU A 217 -6.93 17.90 16.20
C GLU A 217 -6.38 17.91 14.77
N TYR A 218 -7.20 18.34 13.80
CA TYR A 218 -6.83 18.44 12.39
C TYR A 218 -6.98 19.88 11.84
N PRO A 219 -6.14 20.85 12.29
CA PRO A 219 -6.28 22.25 11.91
C PRO A 219 -6.30 22.50 10.40
N PHE A 220 -5.54 21.73 9.63
CA PHE A 220 -5.52 21.85 8.18
C PHE A 220 -6.91 21.63 7.58
N PHE A 221 -7.66 20.65 8.10
CA PHE A 221 -8.98 20.33 7.59
C PHE A 221 -10.01 21.33 8.09
N ASP A 222 -9.89 21.81 9.33
CA ASP A 222 -10.69 22.91 9.86
C ASP A 222 -10.60 24.17 8.97
N LEU A 223 -9.41 24.51 8.49
CA LEU A 223 -9.20 25.65 7.58
C LEU A 223 -9.80 25.41 6.18
N GLU A 224 -9.81 24.16 5.70
CA GLU A 224 -10.50 23.82 4.44
C GLU A 224 -12.02 23.81 4.60
N LEU A 225 -12.53 23.43 5.78
CA LEU A 225 -13.95 23.53 6.13
C LEU A 225 -14.39 25.00 6.18
N GLN A 226 -13.56 25.91 6.70
CA GLN A 226 -13.84 27.34 6.69
C GLN A 226 -14.10 27.85 5.26
N LYS A 227 -13.23 27.48 4.30
CA LYS A 227 -13.39 27.83 2.88
C LYS A 227 -14.66 27.21 2.30
N PHE A 228 -14.94 25.95 2.62
CA PHE A 228 -16.13 25.24 2.20
C PHE A 228 -17.42 25.95 2.65
N PHE A 229 -17.56 26.25 3.95
CA PHE A 229 -18.73 26.95 4.49
C PHE A 229 -18.83 28.40 3.99
N GLY A 230 -17.72 29.03 3.60
CA GLY A 230 -17.73 30.35 2.96
C GLY A 230 -18.15 30.35 1.49
N ARG A 231 -18.06 29.19 0.81
CA ARG A 231 -18.35 29.03 -0.62
C ARG A 231 -19.80 28.64 -0.90
N TYR A 232 -20.38 27.80 -0.04
CA TYR A 232 -21.71 27.22 -0.26
C TYR A 232 -22.80 27.90 0.55
N THR A 233 -23.97 28.07 -0.07
CA THR A 233 -25.15 28.62 0.60
C THR A 233 -25.83 27.57 1.50
N ILE A 234 -26.62 28.03 2.47
CA ILE A 234 -27.38 27.13 3.37
C ILE A 234 -28.24 26.13 2.60
N ASN A 235 -28.86 26.55 1.50
CA ASN A 235 -29.72 25.69 0.68
C ASN A 235 -28.90 24.57 0.02
N GLU A 236 -27.72 24.88 -0.52
CA GLU A 236 -26.80 23.89 -1.10
C GLU A 236 -26.20 22.95 -0.05
N LEU A 237 -26.20 23.33 1.22
CA LEU A 237 -25.74 22.49 2.33
C LEU A 237 -26.87 21.69 2.97
N SER A 238 -28.13 21.98 2.66
CA SER A 238 -29.29 21.42 3.36
C SER A 238 -29.48 19.92 3.14
N HIS A 239 -29.07 19.39 1.98
CA HIS A 239 -29.16 17.98 1.62
C HIS A 239 -27.92 17.16 2.01
N LEU A 240 -26.91 17.80 2.63
CA LEU A 240 -25.64 17.17 2.96
C LEU A 240 -25.63 16.72 4.43
N PRO A 241 -25.55 15.40 4.71
CA PRO A 241 -25.32 14.95 6.07
C PRO A 241 -23.88 15.28 6.49
N ILE A 242 -23.71 15.75 7.73
CA ILE A 242 -22.40 16.14 8.28
C ILE A 242 -21.36 15.02 8.19
N GLY A 243 -21.77 13.75 8.29
CA GLY A 243 -20.87 12.60 8.14
C GLY A 243 -20.24 12.48 6.75
N ALA A 244 -20.79 13.12 5.71
CA ALA A 244 -20.16 13.12 4.38
C ALA A 244 -18.79 13.83 4.37
N LEU A 245 -18.57 14.80 5.27
CA LEU A 245 -17.28 15.48 5.42
C LEU A 245 -16.15 14.50 5.79
N GLU A 246 -16.49 13.43 6.52
CA GLU A 246 -15.55 12.38 6.93
C GLU A 246 -15.05 11.58 5.71
N ALA A 247 -15.86 11.47 4.65
CA ALA A 247 -15.44 10.84 3.41
C ALA A 247 -14.40 11.68 2.66
N VAL A 248 -14.60 13.01 2.61
CA VAL A 248 -13.61 13.94 2.04
C VAL A 248 -12.31 13.87 2.84
N PHE A 249 -12.40 13.92 4.18
CA PHE A 249 -11.22 13.75 5.05
C PHE A 249 -10.46 12.45 4.75
N ASN A 250 -11.16 11.33 4.62
CA ASN A 250 -10.56 10.04 4.26
C ASN A 250 -9.82 10.11 2.91
N LYS A 251 -10.39 10.75 1.89
CA LYS A 251 -9.72 10.92 0.58
C LYS A 251 -8.43 11.72 0.72
N ILE A 252 -8.42 12.76 1.54
CA ILE A 252 -7.24 13.59 1.77
C ILE A 252 -6.13 12.78 2.43
N ILE A 253 -6.43 12.10 3.55
CA ILE A 253 -5.40 11.38 4.30
C ILE A 253 -4.91 10.12 3.58
N THR A 254 -5.63 9.63 2.56
CA THR A 254 -5.25 8.46 1.75
C THR A 254 -4.74 8.80 0.34
N SER A 255 -4.85 10.06 -0.10
CA SER A 255 -4.36 10.51 -1.41
C SER A 255 -2.83 10.41 -1.53
N ASP A 256 -2.29 10.18 -2.71
CA ASP A 256 -0.86 10.33 -2.98
C ASP A 256 -0.46 11.77 -3.34
N GLN A 257 -1.44 12.59 -3.76
CA GLN A 257 -1.22 13.98 -4.19
C GLN A 257 -0.84 14.89 -3.02
N ILE A 258 -1.54 14.75 -1.89
CA ILE A 258 -1.30 15.57 -0.70
C ILE A 258 -0.32 14.86 0.21
N ILE A 259 0.95 15.27 0.20
CA ILE A 259 2.00 14.67 1.04
C ILE A 259 2.08 15.36 2.40
N ASN A 260 2.03 16.70 2.40
CA ASN A 260 2.17 17.52 3.60
C ASN A 260 0.81 18.09 4.00
N LEU A 261 0.32 17.69 5.16
CA LEU A 261 -0.98 18.11 5.67
C LEU A 261 -0.91 19.44 6.42
N GLY A 262 0.26 20.08 6.53
CA GLY A 262 0.43 21.14 7.51
C GLY A 262 0.49 20.52 8.91
N ASN A 263 1.58 20.75 9.62
CA ASN A 263 1.77 20.25 10.99
C ASN A 263 0.71 20.84 11.95
N ARG A 264 0.78 20.46 13.24
CA ARG A 264 -0.10 20.97 14.33
C ARG A 264 -0.01 22.49 14.60
N GLU A 265 0.77 23.27 13.85
CA GLU A 265 0.92 24.72 14.05
C GLU A 265 -0.16 25.56 13.36
N ASN A 266 -1.34 24.98 13.09
CA ASN A 266 -2.44 25.64 12.35
C ASN A 266 -2.03 26.16 10.96
N LYS A 267 -1.13 25.44 10.28
CA LYS A 267 -0.73 25.80 8.92
C LYS A 267 -1.77 25.34 7.92
N ALA A 268 -2.22 26.27 7.07
CA ALA A 268 -3.04 25.95 5.92
C ALA A 268 -2.28 25.02 4.95
N LEU A 269 -3.02 24.24 4.18
CA LEU A 269 -2.48 23.54 3.02
C LEU A 269 -1.92 24.55 2.00
N ASN A 270 -0.97 24.11 1.18
CA ASN A 270 -0.56 24.91 0.04
C ASN A 270 -1.73 25.04 -0.95
N GLU A 271 -1.61 25.98 -1.89
CA GLU A 271 -2.70 26.32 -2.80
C GLU A 271 -3.15 25.13 -3.66
N GLN A 272 -2.21 24.33 -4.17
CA GLN A 272 -2.52 23.15 -5.00
C GLN A 272 -3.28 22.08 -4.20
N ASP A 273 -2.80 21.77 -3.00
CA ASP A 273 -3.45 20.79 -2.12
C ASP A 273 -4.82 21.28 -1.67
N SER A 274 -4.95 22.57 -1.34
CA SER A 274 -6.25 23.18 -1.02
C SER A 274 -7.21 23.11 -2.20
N GLN A 275 -6.76 23.41 -3.43
CA GLN A 275 -7.60 23.27 -4.63
C GLN A 275 -8.09 21.83 -4.81
N PHE A 276 -7.23 20.83 -4.59
CA PHE A 276 -7.65 19.42 -4.59
C PHE A 276 -8.74 19.16 -3.54
N VAL A 277 -8.57 19.63 -2.31
CA VAL A 277 -9.58 19.47 -1.25
C VAL A 277 -10.90 20.12 -1.63
N GLN A 278 -10.87 21.34 -2.14
CA GLN A 278 -12.07 22.05 -2.57
C GLN A 278 -12.77 21.34 -3.74
N GLN A 279 -12.04 20.73 -4.68
CA GLN A 279 -12.64 19.89 -5.73
C GLN A 279 -13.31 18.63 -5.17
N GLN A 280 -12.77 18.04 -4.09
CA GLN A 280 -13.42 16.92 -3.41
C GLN A 280 -14.75 17.36 -2.77
N PHE A 281 -14.78 18.54 -2.15
CA PHE A 281 -16.04 19.11 -1.66
C PHE A 281 -17.03 19.37 -2.80
N ASP A 282 -16.60 19.95 -3.92
CA ASP A 282 -17.47 20.18 -5.08
C ASP A 282 -18.10 18.88 -5.60
N THR A 283 -17.31 17.81 -5.67
CA THR A 283 -17.80 16.49 -6.08
C THR A 283 -18.81 15.93 -5.08
N MET A 284 -18.54 16.05 -3.78
CA MET A 284 -19.43 15.61 -2.70
C MET A 284 -20.76 16.39 -2.70
N VAL A 285 -20.72 17.71 -2.93
CA VAL A 285 -21.92 18.56 -2.96
C VAL A 285 -22.80 18.23 -4.17
N ASN A 286 -22.18 18.01 -5.34
CA ASN A 286 -22.88 17.71 -6.58
C ASN A 286 -23.65 16.38 -6.52
N ASN A 287 -23.07 15.32 -5.92
CA ASN A 287 -23.76 14.05 -5.73
C ASN A 287 -23.17 13.27 -4.55
N THR A 288 -23.73 13.48 -3.36
CA THR A 288 -23.20 12.94 -2.11
C THR A 288 -23.31 11.42 -2.03
N MET A 289 -24.45 10.86 -2.45
CA MET A 289 -24.64 9.41 -2.46
C MET A 289 -23.64 8.73 -3.41
N TYR A 290 -23.46 9.26 -4.62
CA TYR A 290 -22.44 8.75 -5.52
C TYR A 290 -21.03 8.93 -4.95
N TYR A 291 -20.73 10.06 -4.30
CA TYR A 291 -19.43 10.30 -3.69
C TYR A 291 -19.08 9.22 -2.65
N LEU A 292 -20.04 8.91 -1.76
CA LEU A 292 -19.91 7.86 -0.75
C LEU A 292 -19.74 6.47 -1.37
N LEU A 293 -20.53 6.13 -2.39
CA LEU A 293 -20.50 4.80 -3.04
C LEU A 293 -19.30 4.61 -4.00
N SER A 294 -18.80 5.68 -4.61
CA SER A 294 -17.68 5.64 -5.58
C SER A 294 -16.33 5.26 -4.95
N ALA A 295 -16.24 5.33 -3.62
CA ALA A 295 -15.08 4.85 -2.89
C ALA A 295 -15.01 3.32 -2.82
N ASP A 296 -16.15 2.63 -2.94
CA ASP A 296 -16.20 1.16 -2.93
C ASP A 296 -15.94 0.56 -4.31
N THR A 297 -16.34 1.22 -5.40
CA THR A 297 -16.06 0.77 -6.78
C THR A 297 -14.57 0.82 -7.13
N ASN A 298 -13.81 1.78 -6.59
CA ASN A 298 -12.35 1.79 -6.76
C ASN A 298 -11.65 0.64 -6.02
N ASN A 299 -12.23 0.14 -4.94
CA ASN A 299 -11.69 -1.00 -4.20
C ASN A 299 -12.06 -2.33 -4.85
N SER A 300 -13.27 -2.49 -5.38
CA SER A 300 -13.66 -3.69 -6.12
C SER A 300 -12.86 -3.85 -7.42
N VAL A 301 -12.69 -2.77 -8.18
CA VAL A 301 -11.86 -2.78 -9.41
C VAL A 301 -10.41 -3.13 -9.11
N LYS A 302 -9.82 -2.60 -8.03
CA LYS A 302 -8.45 -2.94 -7.61
C LYS A 302 -8.31 -4.39 -7.12
N ILE A 303 -9.33 -4.94 -6.46
CA ILE A 303 -9.35 -6.35 -6.03
C ILE A 303 -9.44 -7.28 -7.25
N GLU A 304 -10.28 -6.95 -8.22
CA GLU A 304 -10.40 -7.71 -9.46
C GLU A 304 -9.14 -7.64 -10.31
N GLN A 305 -8.53 -6.45 -10.45
CA GLN A 305 -7.20 -6.30 -11.08
C GLN A 305 -6.14 -7.13 -10.37
N LYS A 306 -6.13 -7.17 -9.04
CA LYS A 306 -5.19 -7.99 -8.28
C LYS A 306 -5.37 -9.50 -8.56
N LYS A 307 -6.62 -9.98 -8.59
CA LYS A 307 -6.93 -11.39 -8.92
C LYS A 307 -6.50 -11.74 -10.35
N GLU A 308 -6.74 -10.85 -11.30
CA GLU A 308 -6.29 -10.99 -12.69
C GLU A 308 -4.76 -11.07 -12.78
N ILE A 309 -4.04 -10.19 -12.07
CA ILE A 309 -2.57 -10.22 -11.97
C ILE A 309 -2.07 -11.54 -11.35
N GLU A 310 -2.73 -12.05 -10.31
CA GLU A 310 -2.37 -13.33 -9.68
C GLU A 310 -2.55 -14.51 -10.66
N GLN A 311 -3.64 -14.53 -11.43
CA GLN A 311 -3.88 -15.54 -12.48
C GLN A 311 -2.85 -15.44 -13.61
N ILE A 312 -2.54 -14.22 -14.07
CA ILE A 312 -1.48 -13.97 -15.06
C ILE A 312 -0.14 -14.49 -14.56
N ASN A 313 0.22 -14.21 -13.30
CA ASN A 313 1.48 -14.67 -12.72
C ASN A 313 1.56 -16.20 -12.59
N LEU A 314 0.44 -16.85 -12.25
CA LEU A 314 0.36 -18.31 -12.19
C LEU A 314 0.56 -18.94 -13.57
N MET A 315 -0.11 -18.42 -14.61
CA MET A 315 0.08 -18.85 -16.00
C MET A 315 1.51 -18.61 -16.46
N LYS A 316 2.06 -17.43 -16.16
CA LYS A 316 3.45 -17.09 -16.44
C LYS A 316 4.39 -18.15 -15.86
N GLN A 317 4.28 -18.47 -14.57
CA GLN A 317 5.12 -19.48 -13.94
C GLN A 317 5.04 -20.85 -14.62
N LYS A 318 3.82 -21.30 -14.99
CA LYS A 318 3.64 -22.58 -15.71
C LYS A 318 4.34 -22.57 -17.08
N ILE A 319 4.20 -21.49 -17.85
CA ILE A 319 4.84 -21.32 -19.16
C ILE A 319 6.38 -21.32 -19.03
N TYR A 320 6.92 -20.59 -18.06
CA TYR A 320 8.37 -20.54 -17.84
C TYR A 320 8.94 -21.90 -17.44
N ASN A 321 8.21 -22.65 -16.60
CA ASN A 321 8.60 -23.96 -16.10
C ASN A 321 8.32 -25.11 -17.07
N LEU A 322 7.69 -24.86 -18.22
CA LEU A 322 7.44 -25.89 -19.23
C LEU A 322 8.78 -26.49 -19.69
N ALA A 323 8.94 -27.79 -19.44
CA ALA A 323 10.17 -28.51 -19.71
C ALA A 323 10.39 -28.72 -21.21
N LEU A 324 11.53 -28.24 -21.71
CA LEU A 324 11.96 -28.39 -23.11
C LEU A 324 12.84 -29.63 -23.29
N ASP A 325 12.48 -30.71 -22.62
CA ASP A 325 13.26 -31.94 -22.61
C ASP A 325 12.49 -33.10 -23.27
N PHE A 326 13.19 -33.86 -24.10
CA PHE A 326 12.74 -35.06 -24.80
C PHE A 326 13.67 -36.26 -24.53
N SER A 327 14.61 -36.14 -23.57
CA SER A 327 15.62 -37.17 -23.24
C SER A 327 15.03 -38.51 -22.79
N SER A 328 13.78 -38.50 -22.32
CA SER A 328 13.03 -39.70 -21.93
C SER A 328 12.43 -40.46 -23.12
N CYS A 329 12.34 -39.84 -24.30
CA CYS A 329 11.79 -40.46 -25.50
C CYS A 329 12.82 -41.39 -26.14
N LYS A 330 12.37 -42.59 -26.52
CA LYS A 330 13.20 -43.65 -27.11
C LYS A 330 13.01 -43.79 -28.61
N SER A 331 12.02 -43.10 -29.17
CA SER A 331 11.70 -43.15 -30.60
C SER A 331 11.28 -41.78 -31.10
N GLU A 332 11.37 -41.59 -32.42
CA GLU A 332 10.89 -40.37 -33.09
C GLU A 332 9.38 -40.18 -32.90
N VAL A 333 8.61 -41.27 -32.84
CA VAL A 333 7.17 -41.25 -32.59
C VAL A 333 6.88 -40.68 -31.19
N GLU A 334 7.58 -41.15 -30.16
CA GLU A 334 7.41 -40.62 -28.79
C GLU A 334 7.77 -39.14 -28.67
N ILE A 335 8.78 -38.67 -29.41
CA ILE A 335 9.13 -37.25 -29.47
C ILE A 335 8.02 -36.44 -30.13
N HIS A 336 7.47 -36.94 -31.24
CA HIS A 336 6.40 -36.26 -31.95
C HIS A 336 5.14 -36.15 -31.07
N ASP A 337 4.77 -37.23 -30.38
CA ASP A 337 3.63 -37.24 -29.48
C ASP A 337 3.82 -36.26 -28.31
N GLN A 338 4.98 -36.26 -27.65
CA GLN A 338 5.27 -35.29 -26.58
C GLN A 338 5.35 -33.84 -27.09
N LEU A 339 5.83 -33.63 -28.33
CA LEU A 339 5.88 -32.31 -28.94
C LEU A 339 4.47 -31.76 -29.14
N GLU A 340 3.56 -32.56 -29.68
CA GLU A 340 2.18 -32.15 -29.91
C GLU A 340 1.41 -31.95 -28.61
N GLU A 341 1.63 -32.78 -27.59
CA GLU A 341 1.06 -32.58 -26.24
C GLU A 341 1.49 -31.23 -25.64
N LYS A 342 2.80 -30.93 -25.66
CA LYS A 342 3.34 -29.68 -25.11
C LYS A 342 2.94 -28.45 -25.94
N LYS A 343 2.79 -28.58 -27.26
CA LYS A 343 2.24 -27.52 -28.13
C LYS A 343 0.78 -27.25 -27.80
N LEU A 344 -0.01 -28.29 -27.55
CA LEU A 344 -1.41 -28.15 -27.16
C LEU A 344 -1.51 -27.43 -25.81
N GLU A 345 -0.64 -27.76 -24.84
CA GLU A 345 -0.58 -27.07 -23.55
C GLU A 345 -0.26 -25.57 -23.70
N LEU A 346 0.77 -25.23 -24.50
CA LEU A 346 1.11 -23.82 -24.79
C LEU A 346 -0.03 -23.08 -25.51
N SER A 347 -0.72 -23.74 -26.43
CA SER A 347 -1.87 -23.18 -27.14
C SER A 347 -3.04 -22.92 -26.18
N HIS A 348 -3.25 -23.82 -25.20
CA HIS A 348 -4.26 -23.63 -24.17
C HIS A 348 -3.96 -22.43 -23.27
N TYR A 349 -2.70 -22.22 -22.89
CA TYR A 349 -2.31 -21.01 -22.15
C TYR A 349 -2.46 -19.74 -22.98
N ALA A 350 -2.15 -19.77 -24.27
CA ALA A 350 -2.35 -18.64 -25.17
C ALA A 350 -3.83 -18.26 -25.26
N GLN A 351 -4.71 -19.25 -25.45
CA GLN A 351 -6.15 -19.02 -25.48
C GLN A 351 -6.68 -18.51 -24.14
N SER A 352 -6.23 -19.08 -23.03
CA SER A 352 -6.62 -18.62 -21.68
C SER A 352 -6.24 -17.16 -21.42
N LEU A 353 -5.11 -16.69 -21.96
CA LEU A 353 -4.71 -15.28 -21.88
C LEU A 353 -5.59 -14.36 -22.73
N VAL A 354 -5.97 -14.81 -23.94
CA VAL A 354 -6.91 -14.09 -24.81
C VAL A 354 -8.28 -13.99 -24.13
N ASP A 355 -8.80 -15.11 -23.64
CA ASP A 355 -10.10 -15.16 -22.95
C ASP A 355 -10.11 -14.23 -21.73
N LEU A 356 -9.03 -14.22 -20.94
CA LEU A 356 -8.87 -13.34 -19.78
C LEU A 356 -8.83 -11.86 -20.18
N GLN A 357 -8.12 -11.55 -21.26
CA GLN A 357 -8.03 -10.19 -21.81
C GLN A 357 -9.39 -9.70 -22.31
N GLU A 358 -10.16 -10.57 -23.00
CA GLU A 358 -11.48 -10.24 -23.53
C GLU A 358 -12.56 -10.14 -22.46
N THR A 359 -12.52 -10.99 -21.43
CA THR A 359 -13.53 -10.97 -20.36
C THR A 359 -13.30 -9.91 -19.29
N SER A 360 -12.04 -9.55 -18.99
CA SER A 360 -11.73 -8.57 -17.95
C SER A 360 -11.20 -7.25 -18.52
N GLY A 361 -10.10 -7.30 -19.28
CA GLY A 361 -9.45 -6.13 -19.88
C GLY A 361 -8.97 -5.06 -18.87
N LYS A 362 -8.80 -5.40 -17.58
CA LYS A 362 -8.48 -4.42 -16.52
C LYS A 362 -6.99 -4.25 -16.27
N VAL A 363 -6.15 -5.14 -16.82
CA VAL A 363 -4.68 -5.07 -16.81
C VAL A 363 -4.16 -4.55 -18.16
N ASP A 364 -3.03 -3.84 -18.14
CA ASP A 364 -2.41 -3.27 -19.36
C ASP A 364 -2.20 -4.35 -20.45
N SER A 365 -2.73 -4.10 -21.64
CA SER A 365 -2.57 -4.93 -22.85
C SER A 365 -1.12 -5.31 -23.15
N LYS A 366 -0.16 -4.47 -22.75
CA LYS A 366 1.27 -4.74 -22.93
C LYS A 366 1.72 -5.99 -22.17
N ILE A 367 1.16 -6.25 -20.99
CA ILE A 367 1.48 -7.44 -20.18
C ILE A 367 1.03 -8.71 -20.91
N TYR A 368 -0.20 -8.69 -21.46
CA TYR A 368 -0.74 -9.78 -22.27
C TYR A 368 0.13 -10.07 -23.49
N ASN A 369 0.49 -9.03 -24.24
CA ASN A 369 1.33 -9.13 -25.43
C ASN A 369 2.70 -9.73 -25.09
N THR A 370 3.35 -9.28 -24.01
CA THR A 370 4.65 -9.83 -23.58
C THR A 370 4.57 -11.34 -23.27
N ILE A 371 3.48 -11.82 -22.66
CA ILE A 371 3.36 -13.25 -22.35
C ILE A 371 3.04 -14.06 -23.62
N GLN A 372 2.24 -13.54 -24.54
CA GLN A 372 2.03 -14.17 -25.84
C GLN A 372 3.32 -14.29 -26.65
N GLU A 373 4.19 -13.27 -26.61
CA GLU A 373 5.53 -13.32 -27.19
C GLU A 373 6.36 -14.45 -26.54
N VAL A 374 6.35 -14.58 -25.21
CA VAL A 374 7.04 -15.65 -24.49
C VAL A 374 6.52 -17.03 -24.91
N ILE A 375 5.20 -17.21 -25.07
CA ILE A 375 4.61 -18.46 -25.55
C ILE A 375 5.10 -18.79 -26.96
N THR A 376 5.12 -17.80 -27.85
CA THR A 376 5.61 -17.94 -29.23
C THR A 376 7.08 -18.36 -29.25
N GLN A 377 7.91 -17.74 -28.42
CA GLN A 377 9.32 -18.12 -28.27
C GLN A 377 9.47 -19.54 -27.71
N LYS A 378 8.68 -19.92 -26.71
CA LYS A 378 8.68 -21.27 -26.13
C LYS A 378 8.26 -22.32 -27.16
N MET A 379 7.26 -22.06 -28.00
CA MET A 379 6.88 -22.96 -29.10
C MET A 379 8.04 -23.18 -30.07
N LEU A 380 8.75 -22.10 -30.46
CA LEU A 380 9.90 -22.20 -31.34
C LEU A 380 11.05 -23.01 -30.70
N GLN A 381 11.34 -22.74 -29.42
CA GLN A 381 12.36 -23.48 -28.66
C GLN A 381 12.00 -24.97 -28.52
N LEU A 382 10.74 -25.29 -28.25
CA LEU A 382 10.24 -26.65 -28.14
C LEU A 382 10.39 -27.42 -29.47
N GLN A 383 10.06 -26.78 -30.59
CA GLN A 383 10.22 -27.37 -31.91
C GLN A 383 11.70 -27.59 -32.27
N LYS A 384 12.57 -26.64 -31.92
CA LYS A 384 14.02 -26.79 -32.10
C LYS A 384 14.59 -27.92 -31.22
N ALA A 385 14.15 -28.03 -29.97
CA ALA A 385 14.55 -29.08 -29.05
C ALA A 385 14.12 -30.47 -29.58
N ALA A 386 12.88 -30.61 -30.04
CA ALA A 386 12.40 -31.84 -30.66
C ALA A 386 13.21 -32.23 -31.90
N GLN A 387 13.49 -31.28 -32.80
CA GLN A 387 14.33 -31.51 -33.99
C GLN A 387 15.75 -31.93 -33.63
N ASN A 388 16.34 -31.33 -32.59
CA ASN A 388 17.67 -31.71 -32.11
C ASN A 388 17.64 -33.13 -31.53
N SER A 389 16.63 -33.47 -30.74
CA SER A 389 16.45 -34.82 -30.19
C SER A 389 16.22 -35.86 -31.29
N ILE A 390 15.47 -35.55 -32.35
CA ILE A 390 15.31 -36.42 -33.54
C ILE A 390 16.64 -36.59 -34.27
N LYS A 391 17.43 -35.53 -34.46
CA LYS A 391 18.76 -35.63 -35.07
C LYS A 391 19.74 -36.45 -34.25
N ASN A 392 19.52 -36.53 -32.94
CA ASN A 392 20.36 -37.27 -31.99
C ASN A 392 19.80 -38.67 -31.68
N LEU A 393 18.59 -39.00 -32.13
CA LEU A 393 18.03 -40.35 -32.10
C LEU A 393 18.87 -41.27 -32.98
N GLY A 394 19.60 -42.19 -32.35
CA GLY A 394 20.49 -43.13 -33.04
C GLY A 394 21.92 -42.61 -33.26
N LYS A 395 22.23 -41.36 -32.90
CA LYS A 395 23.63 -40.91 -32.75
C LYS A 395 24.08 -41.22 -31.34
N ALA A 396 24.54 -42.45 -31.14
CA ALA A 396 25.44 -42.73 -30.03
C ALA A 396 26.60 -41.72 -30.08
N ASN A 397 26.90 -41.14 -28.91
CA ASN A 397 28.07 -40.36 -28.52
C ASN A 397 29.14 -40.05 -29.58
N TYR A 398 29.66 -38.83 -29.57
CA TYR A 398 30.97 -38.53 -30.14
C TYR A 398 31.99 -39.58 -29.66
N LEU A 399 32.38 -40.46 -30.56
CA LEU A 399 33.47 -41.42 -30.44
C LEU A 399 34.72 -40.75 -31.02
N ASP A 400 35.84 -40.82 -30.31
CA ASP A 400 37.16 -40.62 -30.92
C ASP A 400 37.55 -41.87 -31.74
N GLU A 401 38.71 -41.83 -32.40
CA GLU A 401 39.15 -42.85 -33.38
C GLU A 401 39.22 -44.29 -32.83
N ASP A 402 39.10 -44.48 -31.51
CA ASP A 402 39.10 -45.79 -30.83
C ASP A 402 37.76 -46.17 -30.16
N GLY A 403 36.71 -45.36 -30.27
CA GLY A 403 35.36 -45.82 -29.96
C GLY A 403 34.98 -45.93 -28.47
N GLU A 404 35.62 -45.19 -27.57
CA GLU A 404 35.20 -45.11 -26.16
C GLU A 404 34.82 -43.68 -25.72
N PRO A 405 33.71 -43.49 -24.99
CA PRO A 405 33.37 -42.19 -24.42
C PRO A 405 34.44 -41.77 -23.41
N GLN A 406 35.13 -40.66 -23.69
CA GLN A 406 36.17 -40.17 -22.78
C GLN A 406 35.57 -39.81 -21.41
N PRO A 407 36.09 -40.41 -20.32
CA PRO A 407 35.55 -40.15 -18.99
C PRO A 407 35.90 -38.72 -18.56
N LEU A 408 34.90 -37.89 -18.29
CA LEU A 408 35.10 -36.53 -17.75
C LEU A 408 36.08 -36.55 -16.56
N ASN A 409 36.95 -35.55 -16.48
CA ASN A 409 37.87 -35.38 -15.36
C ASN A 409 37.08 -35.42 -14.02
N PRO A 410 37.24 -36.46 -13.18
CA PRO A 410 36.42 -36.63 -11.99
C PRO A 410 36.59 -35.51 -10.96
N GLN A 411 37.75 -34.85 -10.95
CA GLN A 411 38.00 -33.71 -10.06
C GLN A 411 37.28 -32.46 -10.58
N ALA A 412 37.37 -32.17 -11.88
CA ALA A 412 36.66 -31.04 -12.48
C ALA A 412 35.13 -31.17 -12.35
N VAL A 413 34.60 -32.41 -12.47
CA VAL A 413 33.19 -32.72 -12.20
C VAL A 413 32.81 -32.38 -10.77
N LYS A 414 33.60 -32.84 -9.77
CA LYS A 414 33.36 -32.53 -8.36
C LYS A 414 33.46 -31.04 -8.07
N ASP A 415 34.41 -30.35 -8.68
CA ASP A 415 34.61 -28.91 -8.49
C ASP A 415 33.44 -28.11 -9.08
N PHE A 416 32.93 -28.51 -10.25
CA PHE A 416 31.76 -27.89 -10.86
C PHE A 416 30.48 -28.15 -10.05
N GLU A 417 30.24 -29.39 -9.60
CA GLU A 417 29.13 -29.74 -8.72
C GLU A 417 29.19 -28.97 -7.38
N TYR A 418 30.39 -28.76 -6.84
CA TYR A 418 30.60 -27.94 -5.66
C TYR A 418 30.23 -26.46 -5.91
N LEU A 419 30.62 -25.90 -7.06
CA LEU A 419 30.27 -24.53 -7.43
C LEU A 419 28.76 -24.37 -7.64
N LEU A 420 28.09 -25.31 -8.31
CA LEU A 420 26.63 -25.33 -8.46
C LEU A 420 25.93 -25.30 -7.09
N ARG A 421 26.38 -26.14 -6.15
CA ARG A 421 25.83 -26.15 -4.78
C ARG A 421 26.04 -24.79 -4.10
N ARG A 422 27.20 -24.15 -4.26
CA ARG A 422 27.44 -22.81 -3.70
C ARG A 422 26.51 -21.74 -4.27
N ILE A 423 26.18 -21.79 -5.57
CA ILE A 423 25.22 -20.85 -6.18
C ILE A 423 23.85 -21.03 -5.52
N LYS A 424 23.39 -22.27 -5.41
CA LYS A 424 22.12 -22.62 -4.76
C LYS A 424 22.10 -22.17 -3.30
N ASP A 425 23.12 -22.51 -2.52
CA ASP A 425 23.22 -22.13 -1.11
C ASP A 425 23.21 -20.61 -0.92
N LYS A 426 23.84 -19.86 -1.83
CA LYS A 426 23.81 -18.39 -1.80
C LYS A 426 22.42 -17.85 -2.16
N ALA A 427 21.73 -18.45 -3.13
CA ALA A 427 20.35 -18.08 -3.47
C ALA A 427 19.40 -18.32 -2.29
N ASP A 428 19.54 -19.46 -1.61
CA ASP A 428 18.71 -19.84 -0.48
C ASP A 428 18.95 -18.94 0.74
N LYS A 429 20.20 -18.53 0.97
CA LYS A 429 20.60 -17.62 2.06
C LYS A 429 20.21 -16.17 1.84
N LEU A 430 19.81 -15.78 0.63
CA LEU A 430 19.27 -14.45 0.37
C LEU A 430 17.83 -14.37 0.91
N THR A 431 17.69 -13.66 2.03
CA THR A 431 16.43 -13.38 2.71
C THR A 431 16.06 -11.91 2.71
N ASP A 432 16.89 -11.04 2.10
CA ASP A 432 16.62 -9.61 1.98
C ASP A 432 15.34 -9.36 1.18
N PRO A 433 14.29 -8.77 1.79
CA PRO A 433 13.02 -8.50 1.12
C PRO A 433 13.06 -7.25 0.23
N SER A 434 14.19 -6.52 0.16
CA SER A 434 14.32 -5.37 -0.72
C SER A 434 14.11 -5.77 -2.20
N PRO A 435 13.62 -4.87 -3.07
CA PRO A 435 13.49 -5.16 -4.50
C PRO A 435 14.78 -5.71 -5.12
N LEU A 436 15.93 -5.18 -4.69
CA LEU A 436 17.24 -5.64 -5.11
C LEU A 436 17.60 -7.02 -4.54
N GLY A 437 17.25 -7.32 -3.29
CA GLY A 437 17.44 -8.63 -2.67
C GLY A 437 16.64 -9.72 -3.39
N VAL A 438 15.39 -9.42 -3.76
CA VAL A 438 14.52 -10.30 -4.56
C VAL A 438 15.09 -10.51 -5.96
N GLU A 439 15.54 -9.45 -6.63
CA GLU A 439 16.13 -9.51 -7.98
C GLU A 439 17.43 -10.36 -7.99
N LYS A 440 18.28 -10.20 -6.97
CA LYS A 440 19.50 -11.01 -6.80
C LYS A 440 19.20 -12.48 -6.54
N LYS A 441 18.19 -12.77 -5.72
CA LYS A 441 17.77 -14.14 -5.43
C LYS A 441 17.25 -14.84 -6.69
N GLN A 442 16.42 -14.14 -7.47
CA GLN A 442 15.90 -14.66 -8.74
C GLN A 442 17.04 -14.91 -9.74
N SER A 443 17.97 -13.97 -9.88
CA SER A 443 19.12 -14.09 -10.78
C SER A 443 20.01 -15.29 -10.43
N LEU A 444 20.29 -15.53 -9.14
CA LEU A 444 21.09 -16.69 -8.71
C LEU A 444 20.34 -18.02 -8.89
N SER A 445 19.03 -18.02 -8.67
CA SER A 445 18.21 -19.22 -8.88
C SER A 445 18.16 -19.59 -10.37
N SER A 446 18.02 -18.60 -11.26
CA SER A 446 18.09 -18.81 -12.72
C SER A 446 19.46 -19.34 -13.13
N LEU A 447 20.54 -18.71 -12.65
CA LEU A 447 21.91 -19.14 -12.95
C LEU A 447 22.15 -20.60 -12.54
N TYR A 448 21.72 -20.99 -11.34
CA TYR A 448 21.86 -22.38 -10.88
C TYR A 448 21.14 -23.36 -11.80
N LEU A 449 19.89 -23.08 -12.17
CA LEU A 449 19.08 -23.97 -13.00
C LEU A 449 19.66 -24.11 -14.41
N GLU A 450 20.11 -23.00 -15.01
CA GLU A 450 20.72 -23.00 -16.34
C GLU A 450 22.02 -23.80 -16.34
N LEU A 451 22.93 -23.55 -15.40
CA LEU A 451 24.21 -24.26 -15.33
C LEU A 451 24.06 -25.74 -14.99
N ASP A 452 23.13 -26.11 -14.09
CA ASP A 452 22.84 -27.51 -13.76
C ASP A 452 22.26 -28.26 -14.98
N ASN A 453 21.37 -27.61 -15.74
CA ASN A 453 20.81 -28.20 -16.96
C ASN A 453 21.90 -28.41 -18.03
N GLU A 454 22.70 -27.40 -18.34
CA GLU A 454 23.79 -27.51 -19.32
C GLU A 454 24.80 -28.59 -18.91
N PHE A 455 25.12 -28.69 -17.62
CA PHE A 455 26.05 -29.71 -17.12
C PHE A 455 25.48 -31.12 -17.22
N ARG A 456 24.18 -31.33 -16.98
CA ARG A 456 23.52 -32.62 -17.21
C ARG A 456 23.52 -33.00 -18.68
N GLN A 457 23.27 -32.03 -19.57
CA GLN A 457 23.34 -32.26 -21.02
C GLN A 457 24.77 -32.63 -21.45
N TYR A 458 25.78 -31.98 -20.89
CA TYR A 458 27.17 -32.29 -21.21
C TYR A 458 27.58 -33.67 -20.67
N LYS A 459 27.24 -33.98 -19.41
CA LYS A 459 27.54 -35.26 -18.76
C LYS A 459 26.84 -36.46 -19.42
N SER A 460 25.68 -36.23 -20.03
CA SER A 460 24.94 -37.25 -20.79
C SER A 460 25.37 -37.38 -22.24
N GLY A 461 26.29 -36.52 -22.73
CA GLY A 461 26.71 -36.48 -24.13
C GLY A 461 25.69 -35.81 -25.06
N ALA A 462 24.61 -35.24 -24.54
CA ALA A 462 23.57 -34.57 -25.32
C ALA A 462 24.03 -33.23 -25.92
N THR A 463 25.11 -32.64 -25.39
CA THR A 463 25.78 -31.45 -25.94
C THR A 463 27.29 -31.64 -25.95
N ASN A 464 27.99 -30.98 -26.88
CA ASN A 464 29.45 -31.00 -26.94
C ASN A 464 30.06 -29.92 -26.01
N PHE A 465 31.37 -30.00 -25.78
CA PHE A 465 32.05 -29.09 -24.85
C PHE A 465 31.94 -27.62 -25.27
N ASP A 466 32.06 -27.31 -26.56
CA ASP A 466 31.99 -25.92 -27.05
C ASP A 466 30.62 -25.30 -26.79
N ASN A 467 29.54 -26.05 -27.06
CA ASN A 467 28.18 -25.60 -26.78
C ASN A 467 27.93 -25.47 -25.28
N PHE A 468 28.37 -26.44 -24.47
CA PHE A 468 28.30 -26.36 -23.01
C PHE A 468 29.00 -25.09 -22.47
N LYS A 469 30.22 -24.82 -22.96
CA LYS A 469 31.04 -23.66 -22.60
C LYS A 469 30.37 -22.34 -22.99
N ILE A 470 29.86 -22.23 -24.22
CA ILE A 470 29.17 -21.04 -24.72
C ILE A 470 27.90 -20.79 -23.90
N ASN A 471 27.06 -21.79 -23.70
CA ASN A 471 25.79 -21.65 -22.97
C ASN A 471 26.02 -21.25 -21.52
N CYS A 472 26.99 -21.88 -20.83
CA CYS A 472 27.35 -21.48 -19.47
C CYS A 472 27.89 -20.05 -19.41
N THR A 473 28.67 -19.63 -20.41
CA THR A 473 29.20 -18.26 -20.49
C THR A 473 28.08 -17.24 -20.65
N ILE A 474 27.12 -17.50 -21.52
CA ILE A 474 25.93 -16.65 -21.73
C ILE A 474 25.12 -16.53 -20.44
N ALA A 475 24.83 -17.67 -19.78
CA ALA A 475 24.09 -17.70 -18.51
C ALA A 475 24.77 -16.82 -17.44
N ILE A 476 26.10 -16.91 -17.33
CA ILE A 476 26.90 -16.08 -16.42
C ILE A 476 26.82 -14.59 -16.80
N MET A 477 26.98 -14.26 -18.08
CA MET A 477 26.94 -12.87 -18.56
C MET A 477 25.59 -12.19 -18.29
N ASN A 478 24.48 -12.93 -18.41
CA ASN A 478 23.13 -12.39 -18.22
C ASN A 478 22.87 -11.95 -16.77
N VAL A 479 23.39 -12.67 -15.78
CA VAL A 479 23.12 -12.39 -14.36
C VAL A 479 24.16 -11.47 -13.72
N ARG A 480 25.32 -11.31 -14.38
CA ARG A 480 26.46 -10.53 -13.87
C ARG A 480 26.10 -9.07 -13.54
N PRO A 481 25.36 -8.31 -14.37
CA PRO A 481 25.03 -6.91 -14.06
C PRO A 481 24.22 -6.75 -12.76
N THR A 482 23.32 -7.70 -12.49
CA THR A 482 22.48 -7.69 -11.28
C THR A 482 23.27 -8.09 -10.04
N LEU A 483 24.17 -9.06 -10.16
CA LEU A 483 24.93 -9.60 -9.03
C LEU A 483 26.17 -8.75 -8.67
N GLU A 484 26.74 -8.01 -9.62
CA GLU A 484 27.89 -7.12 -9.41
C GLU A 484 27.52 -5.66 -9.07
N LYS A 485 26.23 -5.33 -8.98
CA LYS A 485 25.72 -3.95 -8.78
C LYS A 485 26.23 -3.26 -7.49
N HIS A 486 26.83 -4.00 -6.54
CA HIS A 486 27.59 -3.47 -5.40
C HIS A 486 28.83 -4.33 -5.12
N ARG A 487 29.94 -3.70 -4.68
CA ARG A 487 31.25 -4.35 -4.38
C ARG A 487 31.20 -5.43 -3.29
N ASP A 488 30.08 -5.55 -2.57
CA ASP A 488 29.92 -6.44 -1.43
C ASP A 488 29.61 -7.87 -1.88
N GLY A 489 30.65 -8.71 -2.01
CA GLY A 489 30.45 -10.17 -2.08
C GLY A 489 31.44 -10.98 -2.91
N GLY A 490 32.48 -10.38 -3.49
CA GLY A 490 33.52 -11.12 -4.23
C GLY A 490 32.99 -11.84 -5.49
N TRP A 491 31.90 -11.34 -6.09
CA TRP A 491 31.23 -11.97 -7.23
C TRP A 491 32.10 -12.06 -8.49
N LYS A 492 32.93 -11.04 -8.73
CA LYS A 492 33.92 -11.07 -9.83
C LYS A 492 34.86 -12.27 -9.71
N GLU A 493 35.44 -12.46 -8.53
CA GLU A 493 36.33 -13.60 -8.26
C GLU A 493 35.59 -14.94 -8.37
N PHE A 494 34.34 -14.99 -7.89
CA PHE A 494 33.50 -16.18 -8.00
C PHE A 494 33.24 -16.58 -9.46
N PHE A 495 32.87 -15.63 -10.34
CA PHE A 495 32.61 -15.91 -11.76
C PHE A 495 33.88 -16.31 -12.51
N VAL A 496 35.02 -15.70 -12.19
CA VAL A 496 36.32 -16.11 -12.76
C VAL A 496 36.63 -17.56 -12.42
N ASN A 497 36.45 -17.95 -11.16
CA ASN A 497 36.69 -19.34 -10.74
C ASN A 497 35.71 -20.32 -11.40
N LEU A 498 34.45 -19.91 -11.58
CA LEU A 498 33.45 -20.71 -12.29
C LEU A 498 33.82 -20.94 -13.76
N LEU A 499 34.25 -19.90 -14.47
CA LEU A 499 34.70 -20.02 -15.87
C LEU A 499 35.96 -20.89 -16.01
N LYS A 500 36.90 -20.80 -15.06
CA LYS A 500 38.07 -21.70 -15.03
C LYS A 500 37.68 -23.16 -14.86
N THR A 501 36.73 -23.44 -13.98
CA THR A 501 36.23 -24.81 -13.78
C THR A 501 35.49 -25.33 -15.02
N ILE A 502 34.73 -24.47 -15.71
CA ILE A 502 34.11 -24.81 -17.01
C ILE A 502 35.18 -25.17 -18.04
N ALA A 503 36.24 -24.36 -18.16
CA ALA A 503 37.33 -24.64 -19.08
C ALA A 503 38.02 -25.99 -18.77
N SER A 504 38.23 -26.30 -17.48
CA SER A 504 38.85 -27.57 -17.05
C SER A 504 37.99 -28.82 -17.26
N LEU A 505 36.69 -28.67 -17.56
CA LEU A 505 35.79 -29.80 -17.88
C LEU A 505 35.98 -30.32 -19.30
N GLY A 506 36.63 -29.56 -20.18
CA GLY A 506 36.93 -29.95 -21.56
C GLY A 506 38.38 -30.37 -21.80
N THR A 507 39.20 -30.45 -20.76
CA THR A 507 40.62 -30.84 -20.85
C THR A 507 40.92 -32.03 -19.91
N ILE A 508 41.57 -33.09 -20.40
CA ILE A 508 42.14 -34.18 -19.58
C ILE A 508 43.54 -34.54 -20.13
N PRO A 509 44.54 -34.96 -19.31
CA PRO A 509 45.29 -34.13 -18.37
C PRO A 509 46.81 -34.16 -18.67
N LEU A 510 47.51 -33.02 -18.59
CA LEU A 510 48.96 -33.03 -18.26
C LEU A 510 49.12 -33.33 -16.76
N TYR A 511 48.75 -34.55 -16.37
CA TYR A 511 48.84 -35.07 -14.99
C TYR A 511 50.29 -35.30 -14.51
N ASN A 512 51.30 -34.93 -15.30
CA ASN A 512 52.72 -35.06 -14.96
C ASN A 512 53.48 -33.73 -14.91
N TYR A 513 52.89 -32.70 -14.29
CA TYR A 513 53.69 -31.66 -13.62
C TYR A 513 53.33 -31.60 -12.13
N TYR A 514 53.59 -32.73 -11.47
CA TYR A 514 54.10 -32.85 -10.10
C TYR A 514 54.15 -31.55 -9.26
N ASN A 515 53.52 -31.59 -8.09
CA ASN A 515 54.00 -30.92 -6.88
C ASN A 515 54.17 -29.38 -6.92
N SER A 516 53.07 -28.64 -6.93
CA SER A 516 53.01 -27.37 -6.16
C SER A 516 51.94 -27.46 -5.08
N GLN A 517 52.39 -27.98 -3.93
CA GLN A 517 51.86 -27.82 -2.58
C GLN A 517 50.40 -27.35 -2.42
N ARG A 518 49.54 -28.28 -1.96
CA ARG A 518 48.26 -28.11 -1.22
C ARG A 518 47.83 -26.65 -0.93
N THR A 519 47.55 -25.89 -1.97
CA THR A 519 46.89 -24.60 -1.89
C THR A 519 45.69 -24.75 -2.78
N CYS A 520 44.52 -24.62 -2.15
CA CYS A 520 43.24 -24.68 -2.83
C CYS A 520 43.26 -23.81 -4.08
N PHE A 521 42.52 -24.19 -5.13
CA PHE A 521 42.29 -23.43 -6.37
C PHE A 521 41.72 -22.00 -6.18
N PHE A 522 41.69 -21.48 -4.95
CA PHE A 522 41.47 -20.08 -4.61
C PHE A 522 42.82 -19.35 -4.59
N SER A 523 43.37 -19.07 -5.78
CA SER A 523 44.39 -18.02 -5.88
C SER A 523 43.70 -16.66 -5.76
N PRO A 524 44.13 -15.77 -4.85
CA PRO A 524 43.71 -14.38 -4.91
C PRO A 524 44.09 -13.83 -6.28
N VAL A 525 43.07 -13.50 -7.09
CA VAL A 525 43.26 -13.06 -8.47
C VAL A 525 43.95 -11.70 -8.43
N LYS A 526 45.20 -11.62 -8.92
CA LYS A 526 45.90 -10.32 -9.09
C LYS A 526 45.10 -9.45 -10.06
N THR A 527 45.09 -8.15 -9.80
CA THR A 527 44.26 -7.12 -10.47
C THR A 527 44.34 -7.15 -12.00
N ASP A 528 45.46 -7.57 -12.59
CA ASP A 528 45.61 -7.68 -14.04
C ASP A 528 44.78 -8.79 -14.68
N SER A 529 44.55 -9.92 -13.98
CA SER A 529 43.70 -11.00 -14.48
C SER A 529 42.21 -10.63 -14.47
N ILE A 530 41.81 -9.69 -13.61
CA ILE A 530 40.44 -9.16 -13.56
C ILE A 530 40.16 -8.27 -14.78
N ASN A 531 41.16 -7.51 -15.24
CA ASN A 531 41.05 -6.66 -16.42
C ASN A 531 41.12 -7.46 -17.74
N LYS A 532 41.91 -8.55 -17.80
CA LYS A 532 41.97 -9.43 -18.98
C LYS A 532 40.68 -10.25 -19.19
N VAL A 533 39.94 -10.55 -18.12
CA VAL A 533 38.63 -11.24 -18.19
C VAL A 533 37.53 -10.39 -18.85
N GLU A 534 37.71 -9.08 -19.02
CA GLU A 534 36.80 -8.27 -19.86
C GLU A 534 36.90 -8.65 -21.35
N GLN A 535 37.94 -9.38 -21.75
CA GLN A 535 38.10 -9.98 -23.08
C GLN A 535 38.06 -11.51 -22.94
N ILE A 536 36.85 -12.03 -22.72
CA ILE A 536 36.55 -13.44 -22.41
C ILE A 536 37.19 -14.41 -23.42
N GLU A 537 37.27 -14.04 -24.69
CA GLU A 537 37.87 -14.86 -25.75
C GLU A 537 39.40 -14.99 -25.64
N SER A 538 40.10 -13.90 -25.34
CA SER A 538 41.57 -13.89 -25.21
C SER A 538 42.03 -14.63 -23.96
N ALA A 539 41.37 -14.43 -22.82
CA ALA A 539 41.77 -15.11 -21.58
C ALA A 539 41.59 -16.64 -21.66
N ILE A 540 40.57 -17.10 -22.39
CA ILE A 540 40.30 -18.52 -22.60
C ILE A 540 41.29 -19.13 -23.59
N ASN A 541 41.63 -18.42 -24.67
CA ASN A 541 42.64 -18.85 -25.63
C ASN A 541 44.05 -18.86 -25.01
N ASP A 542 44.39 -17.89 -24.14
CA ASP A 542 45.66 -17.87 -23.42
C ASP A 542 45.79 -19.08 -22.46
N PHE A 543 44.71 -19.49 -21.78
CA PHE A 543 44.73 -20.69 -20.92
C PHE A 543 44.81 -22.00 -21.72
N GLN A 544 44.30 -22.03 -22.96
CA GLN A 544 44.48 -23.16 -23.87
C GLN A 544 45.91 -23.16 -24.46
N GLU A 545 46.45 -22.02 -24.88
CA GLU A 545 47.84 -21.90 -25.34
C GLU A 545 48.87 -22.23 -24.25
N GLU A 546 48.64 -21.86 -22.97
CA GLU A 546 49.52 -22.25 -21.86
C GLU A 546 49.45 -23.76 -21.56
N ALA A 547 48.33 -24.42 -21.84
CA ALA A 547 48.18 -25.86 -21.72
C ALA A 547 48.77 -26.63 -22.92
N ASP A 548 48.80 -26.00 -24.09
CA ASP A 548 49.26 -26.57 -25.36
C ASP A 548 50.76 -26.31 -25.65
N GLN A 549 51.44 -25.45 -24.88
CA GLN A 549 52.88 -25.22 -25.03
C GLN A 549 53.72 -26.42 -24.51
N LEU A 550 54.43 -27.08 -25.43
CA LEU A 550 55.49 -28.04 -25.09
C LEU A 550 56.61 -27.34 -24.30
N PRO A 551 57.22 -28.00 -23.30
CA PRO A 551 58.21 -27.36 -22.44
C PRO A 551 59.42 -26.91 -23.25
N LYS A 552 59.80 -25.64 -23.08
CA LYS A 552 61.11 -25.15 -23.56
C LYS A 552 62.20 -25.89 -22.79
N CYS A 553 62.81 -26.88 -23.42
CA CYS A 553 64.07 -27.46 -22.95
C CYS A 553 65.15 -26.38 -22.96
N GLY A 554 65.47 -25.83 -21.79
CA GLY A 554 66.73 -25.13 -21.57
C GLY A 554 67.84 -26.16 -21.33
N PHE A 555 68.90 -26.06 -22.12
CA PHE A 555 70.24 -26.52 -21.71
C PHE A 555 70.95 -25.41 -20.96
#